data_AF-A0A8R2NVQ4-F1
#
_entry.id   AF-A0A8R2NVQ4-F1
#
_cell.length_a   1.000
_cell.length_b   1.000
_cell.length_c   1.000
_cell.angle_alpha   90.00
_cell.angle_beta   90.00
_cell.angle_gamma   90.00
#
_symmetry.space_group_name_H-M   'P 1'
#
loop_
_entity.id
_entity.type
_entity.pdbx_description
1 polymer ?
#
loop_
_entity_poly.entity_id
_entity_poly.type
_entity_poly.pdbx_seq_one_letter_code
_entity_poly.pdbx_strand_id
1 'polypeptide(L)'
;MGVYSECIDVHQPVQGQYCMTSTKLNAVEGAKPVEFQKKDETETYDHAWNEILGLIDYEDRYRRNEVKIGICIPDSCTAANLETSLQKELDIVFSPHRVQPQVKVDPMLCTTDKNMYPYDTGYYVTSSIMYLLLVICCMSTLIHIIVMTITKENTNDILPKYMYWFSVIHNGRNLIKHDKNNELNVFNGFKAVTMVMILFGHKFIFHSTSPILYTMNNEMIYRIGPDILLTSMNVVDPFFYITGFLMYVMVKPQLIKRGAGWIQIPMIIFYKYLRTMPAYGATMLLTAYFIPYMYNGPFWASRMWPEAQKCKNYWWANVLAISNFIEVDDQCLIVGWYISCLLQFIVIGTILINLCVKYRKIGVGGIVVCLCISLVIPFISTYVTRSYGIIRVMIPFLENPSTSYEFQNFYRPFYMRGIPFTLVCWRALWSKN
;
A
#
# COMPACT_ATOMS: atom_id res chain seq x y z
N MET A 1 -28.67 -15.10 1.33
CA MET A 1 -27.29 -14.66 1.09
C MET A 1 -26.47 -15.93 0.91
N GLY A 2 -26.01 -16.20 -0.32
CA GLY A 2 -25.32 -17.46 -0.63
C GLY A 2 -23.89 -17.44 -0.11
N VAL A 3 -23.39 -18.60 0.33
CA VAL A 3 -21.95 -18.76 0.55
C VAL A 3 -21.28 -18.71 -0.83
N TYR A 4 -20.23 -17.88 -0.97
CA TYR A 4 -19.52 -17.70 -2.24
C TYR A 4 -19.19 -19.04 -2.90
N SER A 5 -18.51 -19.94 -2.18
CA SER A 5 -18.09 -21.24 -2.68
C SER A 5 -19.25 -22.12 -3.13
N GLU A 6 -20.37 -22.11 -2.41
CA GLU A 6 -21.54 -22.91 -2.78
C GLU A 6 -22.17 -22.43 -4.08
N CYS A 7 -22.17 -21.10 -4.33
CA CYS A 7 -22.76 -20.54 -5.53
C CYS A 7 -21.97 -20.90 -6.79
N ILE A 8 -20.64 -20.74 -6.76
CA ILE A 8 -19.79 -21.00 -7.93
C ILE A 8 -19.61 -22.49 -8.24
N ASP A 9 -19.85 -23.38 -7.25
CA ASP A 9 -19.80 -24.84 -7.43
C ASP A 9 -21.11 -25.40 -8.05
N VAL A 10 -22.12 -24.55 -8.25
CA VAL A 10 -23.34 -24.95 -8.98
C VAL A 10 -23.03 -25.08 -10.46
N HIS A 11 -23.02 -26.31 -10.97
CA HIS A 11 -22.78 -26.62 -12.39
C HIS A 11 -24.01 -27.15 -13.15
N GLN A 12 -25.08 -27.55 -12.46
CA GLN A 12 -26.31 -28.07 -13.07
C GLN A 12 -27.56 -27.56 -12.34
N PRO A 13 -28.68 -27.25 -13.04
CA PRO A 13 -28.84 -27.28 -14.50
C PRO A 13 -28.20 -26.09 -15.23
N VAL A 14 -27.82 -25.03 -14.50
CA VAL A 14 -27.13 -23.85 -15.03
C VAL A 14 -25.95 -23.52 -14.12
N GLN A 15 -24.89 -22.97 -14.69
CA GLN A 15 -23.71 -22.57 -13.94
C GLN A 15 -24.04 -21.36 -13.05
N GLY A 16 -23.57 -21.38 -11.80
CA GLY A 16 -23.73 -20.26 -10.87
C GLY A 16 -22.73 -19.14 -11.09
N GLN A 17 -23.20 -17.91 -10.91
CA GLN A 17 -22.43 -16.67 -10.85
C GLN A 17 -22.76 -15.94 -9.54
N TYR A 18 -21.72 -15.58 -8.80
CA TYR A 18 -21.87 -14.85 -7.56
C TYR A 18 -21.66 -13.35 -7.80
N CYS A 19 -22.67 -12.54 -7.51
CA CYS A 19 -22.63 -11.08 -7.64
C CYS A 19 -22.77 -10.39 -6.29
N MET A 20 -21.88 -9.45 -5.98
CA MET A 20 -22.08 -8.52 -4.87
C MET A 20 -22.84 -7.29 -5.37
N THR A 21 -23.95 -6.98 -4.71
CA THR A 21 -24.76 -5.80 -4.96
C THR A 21 -24.55 -4.78 -3.84
N SER A 22 -24.64 -3.50 -4.18
CA SER A 22 -24.73 -2.42 -3.20
C SER A 22 -26.07 -1.72 -3.36
N THR A 23 -26.80 -1.56 -2.26
CA THR A 23 -28.07 -0.82 -2.24
C THR A 23 -27.93 0.36 -1.31
N LYS A 24 -28.00 1.56 -1.87
CA LYS A 24 -28.03 2.80 -1.11
C LYS A 24 -29.48 3.18 -0.80
N LEU A 25 -29.81 3.36 0.45
CA LEU A 25 -31.14 3.74 0.92
C LEU A 25 -31.18 5.26 1.10
N ASN A 26 -32.07 5.92 0.37
CA ASN A 26 -32.28 7.35 0.44
C ASN A 26 -33.71 7.65 0.95
N ALA A 27 -33.88 8.79 1.63
CA ALA A 27 -35.21 9.32 1.93
C ALA A 27 -35.81 9.96 0.65
N VAL A 28 -37.14 9.86 0.49
CA VAL A 28 -37.85 10.48 -0.66
C VAL A 28 -37.70 12.01 -0.64
N GLU A 29 -37.47 12.62 -1.81
CA GLU A 29 -37.41 14.08 -1.99
C GLU A 29 -38.61 14.80 -1.33
N GLY A 30 -38.32 15.80 -0.49
CA GLY A 30 -39.33 16.59 0.23
C GLY A 30 -39.69 16.06 1.62
N ALA A 31 -39.29 14.84 1.99
CA ALA A 31 -39.13 14.51 3.39
C ALA A 31 -37.93 15.33 3.89
N LYS A 32 -38.14 16.28 4.81
CA LYS A 32 -37.01 16.79 5.59
C LYS A 32 -36.28 15.55 6.11
N PRO A 33 -34.93 15.46 6.02
CA PRO A 33 -34.26 14.53 6.91
C PRO A 33 -34.84 14.90 8.27
N VAL A 34 -35.64 14.00 8.86
CA VAL A 34 -36.09 14.22 10.23
C VAL A 34 -34.81 14.61 10.95
N GLU A 35 -34.84 15.70 11.71
CA GLU A 35 -33.71 16.16 12.53
C GLU A 35 -33.38 15.05 13.53
N PHE A 36 -32.86 13.94 13.04
CA PHE A 36 -32.28 12.83 13.76
C PHE A 36 -30.88 13.32 14.12
N GLN A 37 -30.80 14.44 14.84
CA GLN A 37 -29.60 14.78 15.60
C GLN A 37 -29.52 13.77 16.74
N LYS A 38 -29.08 12.56 16.39
CA LYS A 38 -28.90 11.51 17.36
C LYS A 38 -27.66 11.82 18.18
N LYS A 39 -27.85 11.94 19.49
CA LYS A 39 -26.73 12.07 20.43
C LYS A 39 -25.85 10.83 20.37
N ASP A 40 -24.64 11.02 20.85
CA ASP A 40 -23.48 10.14 20.73
C ASP A 40 -23.59 8.81 21.52
N GLU A 41 -24.75 8.14 21.44
CA GLU A 41 -25.02 6.89 22.13
C GLU A 41 -24.64 5.72 21.22
N THR A 42 -23.82 4.81 21.75
CA THR A 42 -23.29 3.63 21.05
C THR A 42 -24.30 2.48 20.94
N GLU A 43 -25.37 2.53 21.73
CA GLU A 43 -26.46 1.54 21.72
C GLU A 43 -27.80 2.24 21.93
N THR A 44 -28.57 2.37 20.86
CA THR A 44 -29.94 2.89 20.91
C THR A 44 -30.89 1.85 20.34
N TYR A 45 -31.86 1.40 21.15
CA TYR A 45 -32.94 0.48 20.74
C TYR A 45 -34.04 1.21 19.93
N ASP A 46 -33.63 2.15 19.10
CA ASP A 46 -34.53 2.95 18.30
C ASP A 46 -34.95 2.19 17.04
N HIS A 47 -35.97 2.67 16.34
CA HIS A 47 -36.35 2.08 15.05
C HIS A 47 -35.16 2.05 14.10
N ALA A 48 -34.93 0.89 13.45
CA ALA A 48 -33.79 0.67 12.55
C ALA A 48 -33.64 1.77 11.48
N TRP A 49 -34.74 2.43 11.09
CA TRP A 49 -34.71 3.55 10.15
C TRP A 49 -34.08 4.82 10.70
N ASN A 50 -34.29 5.12 11.98
CA ASN A 50 -33.67 6.25 12.64
C ASN A 50 -32.15 6.04 12.76
N GLU A 51 -31.72 4.79 12.92
CA GLU A 51 -30.29 4.40 12.89
C GLU A 51 -29.66 4.52 11.50
N ILE A 52 -30.37 4.04 10.48
CA ILE A 52 -29.87 4.02 9.10
C ILE A 52 -29.79 5.43 8.51
N LEU A 53 -30.81 6.25 8.74
CA LEU A 53 -30.93 7.58 8.14
C LEU A 53 -30.38 8.71 9.02
N GLY A 54 -30.35 8.53 10.35
CA GLY A 54 -29.89 9.56 11.28
C GLY A 54 -28.37 9.77 11.34
N LEU A 55 -27.59 8.92 10.67
CA LEU A 55 -26.13 8.95 10.68
C LEU A 55 -25.49 9.26 9.32
N ILE A 56 -26.29 9.75 8.36
CA ILE A 56 -25.83 10.04 7.00
C ILE A 56 -24.90 11.27 6.95
N ASP A 57 -25.11 12.25 7.84
CA ASP A 57 -24.44 13.55 7.80
C ASP A 57 -23.16 13.64 8.65
N TYR A 58 -22.78 12.58 9.36
CA TYR A 58 -21.60 12.57 10.23
C TYR A 58 -20.36 12.07 9.46
N GLU A 59 -19.41 12.97 9.18
CA GLU A 59 -18.14 12.63 8.49
C GLU A 59 -17.21 11.72 9.31
N ASP A 60 -17.39 11.68 10.63
CA ASP A 60 -16.62 10.87 11.58
C ASP A 60 -17.24 9.49 11.86
N ARG A 61 -18.27 9.09 11.10
CA ARG A 61 -18.92 7.79 11.23
C ARG A 61 -19.10 7.10 9.88
N TYR A 62 -19.26 5.78 9.92
CA TYR A 62 -19.59 5.03 8.72
C TYR A 62 -21.03 5.29 8.33
N ARG A 63 -21.24 5.49 7.02
CA ARG A 63 -22.59 5.60 6.46
C ARG A 63 -23.30 4.25 6.59
N ARG A 64 -24.43 4.23 7.29
CA ARG A 64 -25.25 3.02 7.52
C ARG A 64 -26.33 2.81 6.45
N ASN A 65 -26.44 3.74 5.51
CA ASN A 65 -27.44 3.71 4.45
C ASN A 65 -27.00 2.96 3.19
N GLU A 66 -25.83 2.33 3.19
CA GLU A 66 -25.37 1.46 2.10
C GLU A 66 -25.30 0.01 2.58
N VAL A 67 -26.08 -0.87 1.96
CA VAL A 67 -26.14 -2.30 2.30
C VAL A 67 -25.53 -3.11 1.17
N LYS A 68 -24.53 -3.94 1.48
CA LYS A 68 -23.83 -4.80 0.51
C LYS A 68 -24.23 -6.26 0.71
N ILE A 69 -24.72 -6.91 -0.34
CA ILE A 69 -25.25 -8.28 -0.28
C ILE A 69 -24.69 -9.14 -1.41
N GLY A 70 -24.37 -10.39 -1.11
CA GLY A 70 -24.04 -11.41 -2.11
C GLY A 70 -25.26 -12.18 -2.59
N ILE A 71 -25.48 -12.19 -3.90
CA ILE A 71 -26.58 -12.90 -4.56
C ILE A 71 -26.00 -13.88 -5.58
N CYS A 72 -26.50 -15.11 -5.55
CA CYS A 72 -26.20 -16.12 -6.56
C CYS A 72 -27.23 -16.06 -7.68
N ILE A 73 -26.76 -15.91 -8.92
CA ILE A 73 -27.57 -15.88 -10.14
C ILE A 73 -27.02 -16.87 -11.16
N PRO A 74 -27.80 -17.27 -12.18
CA PRO A 74 -27.26 -18.04 -13.31
C PRO A 74 -26.23 -17.21 -14.11
N ASP A 75 -25.19 -17.85 -14.64
CA ASP A 75 -24.15 -17.20 -15.45
C ASP A 75 -24.65 -16.59 -16.78
N SER A 76 -25.84 -16.98 -17.21
CA SER A 76 -26.54 -16.39 -18.35
C SER A 76 -27.12 -15.00 -18.05
N CYS A 77 -27.24 -14.61 -16.77
CA CYS A 77 -27.69 -13.29 -16.36
C CYS A 77 -26.52 -12.30 -16.31
N THR A 78 -26.76 -11.07 -16.75
CA THR A 78 -25.75 -10.00 -16.62
C THR A 78 -25.94 -9.20 -15.32
N ALA A 79 -24.89 -8.51 -14.87
CA ALA A 79 -24.97 -7.56 -13.75
C ALA A 79 -26.11 -6.54 -13.94
N ALA A 80 -26.33 -6.05 -15.16
CA ALA A 80 -27.41 -5.11 -15.47
C ALA A 80 -28.81 -5.74 -15.32
N ASN A 81 -28.97 -7.03 -15.65
CA ASN A 81 -30.24 -7.73 -15.43
C ASN A 81 -30.53 -7.89 -13.94
N LEU A 82 -29.50 -8.23 -13.15
CA LEU A 82 -29.63 -8.30 -11.69
C LEU A 82 -29.96 -6.93 -11.10
N GLU A 83 -29.27 -5.87 -11.53
CA GLU A 83 -29.52 -4.50 -11.08
C GLU A 83 -30.96 -4.09 -11.31
N THR A 84 -31.46 -4.25 -12.55
CA THR A 84 -32.83 -3.88 -12.92
C THR A 84 -33.87 -4.70 -12.14
N SER A 85 -33.65 -6.02 -12.01
CA SER A 85 -34.59 -6.91 -11.33
C SER A 85 -34.65 -6.62 -9.83
N LEU A 86 -33.48 -6.44 -9.20
CA LEU A 86 -33.38 -6.14 -7.78
C LEU A 86 -33.95 -4.75 -7.48
N GLN A 87 -33.66 -3.74 -8.31
CA GLN A 87 -34.21 -2.39 -8.17
C GLN A 87 -35.73 -2.43 -8.15
N LYS A 88 -36.36 -3.12 -9.12
CA LYS A 88 -37.81 -3.25 -9.21
C LYS A 88 -38.43 -3.89 -7.96
N GLU A 89 -37.86 -5.00 -7.48
CA GLU A 89 -38.37 -5.68 -6.29
C GLU A 89 -38.21 -4.83 -5.03
N LEU A 90 -37.06 -4.16 -4.88
CA LEU A 90 -36.83 -3.27 -3.74
C LEU A 90 -37.73 -2.04 -3.78
N ASP A 91 -38.00 -1.46 -4.95
CA ASP A 91 -38.94 -0.34 -5.09
C ASP A 91 -40.34 -0.72 -4.61
N ILE A 92 -40.82 -1.94 -4.92
CA ILE A 92 -42.12 -2.43 -4.45
C ILE A 92 -42.15 -2.55 -2.93
N VAL A 93 -41.08 -3.07 -2.32
CA VAL A 93 -40.99 -3.28 -0.87
C VAL A 93 -40.82 -1.97 -0.10
N PHE A 94 -40.03 -1.02 -0.63
CA PHE A 94 -39.66 0.21 0.06
C PHE A 94 -40.57 1.40 -0.24
N SER A 95 -41.32 1.39 -1.35
CA SER A 95 -42.28 2.45 -1.69
C SER A 95 -43.31 2.73 -0.58
N PRO A 96 -43.95 1.73 0.07
CA PRO A 96 -44.86 1.97 1.19
C PRO A 96 -44.21 2.66 2.40
N HIS A 97 -42.89 2.49 2.55
CA HIS A 97 -42.11 3.01 3.66
C HIS A 97 -41.50 4.39 3.37
N ARG A 98 -41.77 4.98 2.20
CA ARG A 98 -41.18 6.26 1.75
C ARG A 98 -39.65 6.25 1.74
N VAL A 99 -39.06 5.12 1.33
CA VAL A 99 -37.63 4.95 1.14
C VAL A 99 -37.38 4.68 -0.34
N GLN A 100 -36.40 5.35 -0.93
CA GLN A 100 -35.93 5.12 -2.30
C GLN A 100 -34.64 4.30 -2.25
N PRO A 101 -34.70 2.99 -2.55
CA PRO A 101 -33.50 2.20 -2.72
C PRO A 101 -32.85 2.56 -4.06
N GLN A 102 -31.53 2.63 -4.08
CA GLN A 102 -30.73 2.78 -5.28
C GLN A 102 -29.75 1.60 -5.34
N VAL A 103 -30.07 0.63 -6.19
CA VAL A 103 -29.26 -0.55 -6.41
C VAL A 103 -28.15 -0.24 -7.41
N LYS A 104 -26.95 -0.73 -7.14
CA LYS A 104 -25.81 -0.72 -8.03
C LYS A 104 -25.14 -2.09 -8.04
N VAL A 105 -24.92 -2.64 -9.23
CA VAL A 105 -24.24 -3.93 -9.41
C VAL A 105 -23.04 -3.72 -10.33
N ASP A 106 -21.84 -3.76 -9.76
CA ASP A 106 -20.60 -3.65 -10.53
C ASP A 106 -20.32 -4.99 -11.25
N PRO A 107 -20.13 -5.01 -12.57
CA PRO A 107 -19.75 -6.22 -13.30
C PRO A 107 -18.47 -6.89 -12.76
N MET A 108 -17.51 -6.13 -12.21
CA MET A 108 -16.27 -6.67 -11.62
C MET A 108 -16.49 -7.38 -10.27
N LEU A 109 -17.67 -7.20 -9.67
CA LEU A 109 -18.12 -7.89 -8.46
C LEU A 109 -19.01 -9.09 -8.76
N CYS A 110 -19.21 -9.42 -10.04
CA CYS A 110 -19.89 -10.61 -10.51
C CYS A 110 -18.86 -11.63 -11.01
N THR A 111 -18.65 -12.70 -10.25
CA THR A 111 -17.60 -13.68 -10.51
C THR A 111 -18.16 -15.09 -10.72
N THR A 112 -17.54 -15.83 -11.62
CA THR A 112 -17.78 -17.26 -11.88
C THR A 112 -16.55 -18.09 -11.50
N ASP A 113 -16.65 -19.40 -11.64
CA ASP A 113 -15.55 -20.35 -11.47
C ASP A 113 -14.48 -20.23 -12.59
N LYS A 114 -14.88 -19.70 -13.75
CA LYS A 114 -14.02 -19.48 -14.91
C LYS A 114 -13.24 -18.17 -14.80
N ASN A 115 -12.03 -18.17 -15.36
CA ASN A 115 -11.28 -16.93 -15.54
C ASN A 115 -12.03 -16.00 -16.50
N MET A 116 -12.62 -14.95 -15.95
CA MET A 116 -13.44 -13.98 -16.69
C MET A 116 -12.63 -13.15 -17.68
N TYR A 117 -11.31 -13.08 -17.51
CA TYR A 117 -10.40 -12.28 -18.33
C TYR A 117 -9.38 -13.17 -19.05
N PRO A 118 -9.14 -12.94 -20.35
CA PRO A 118 -8.18 -13.72 -21.13
C PRO A 118 -6.75 -13.38 -20.74
N TYR A 119 -5.87 -14.39 -20.77
CA TYR A 119 -4.43 -14.21 -20.60
C TYR A 119 -3.86 -13.33 -21.71
N ASP A 120 -3.21 -12.24 -21.34
CA ASP A 120 -2.52 -11.37 -22.28
C ASP A 120 -1.06 -11.82 -22.52
N THR A 121 -0.42 -11.28 -23.56
CA THR A 121 1.00 -11.55 -23.84
C THR A 121 1.89 -11.24 -22.63
N GLY A 122 1.53 -10.20 -21.85
CA GLY A 122 2.24 -9.81 -20.64
C GLY A 122 2.22 -10.89 -19.55
N TYR A 123 1.11 -11.61 -19.38
CA TYR A 123 1.02 -12.78 -18.50
C TYR A 123 2.02 -13.86 -18.91
N TYR A 124 2.04 -14.26 -20.18
CA TYR A 124 2.93 -15.33 -20.65
C TYR A 124 4.41 -14.95 -20.53
N VAL A 125 4.76 -13.71 -20.85
CA VAL A 125 6.13 -13.20 -20.72
C VAL A 125 6.54 -13.15 -19.25
N THR A 126 5.73 -12.55 -18.38
CA THR A 126 6.03 -12.43 -16.95
C THR A 126 6.14 -13.79 -16.28
N SER A 127 5.20 -14.70 -16.57
CA SER A 127 5.20 -16.06 -16.04
C SER A 127 6.41 -16.85 -16.51
N SER A 128 6.77 -16.75 -17.79
CA SER A 128 7.98 -17.41 -18.34
C SER A 128 9.26 -16.92 -17.66
N ILE A 129 9.40 -15.61 -17.43
CA ILE A 129 10.56 -15.03 -16.73
C ILE A 129 10.64 -15.55 -15.30
N MET A 130 9.53 -15.52 -14.57
CA MET A 130 9.49 -15.96 -13.16
C MET A 130 9.72 -17.47 -13.02
N TYR A 131 9.15 -18.27 -13.93
CA TYR A 131 9.39 -19.71 -13.98
C TYR A 131 10.85 -20.03 -14.30
N LEU A 132 11.45 -19.34 -15.27
CA LEU A 132 12.88 -19.50 -15.59
C LEU A 132 13.77 -19.18 -14.38
N LEU A 133 13.51 -18.07 -13.69
CA LEU A 133 14.23 -17.69 -12.47
C LEU A 133 14.06 -18.74 -11.36
N LEU A 134 12.85 -19.27 -11.17
CA LEU A 134 12.57 -20.34 -10.21
C LEU A 134 13.38 -21.60 -10.55
N VAL A 135 13.39 -22.02 -11.82
CA VAL A 135 14.16 -23.18 -12.28
C VAL A 135 15.65 -22.97 -12.03
N ILE A 136 16.20 -21.80 -12.36
CA ILE A 136 17.63 -21.48 -12.11
C ILE A 136 17.94 -21.57 -10.61
N CYS A 137 17.08 -21.01 -9.75
CA CYS A 137 17.24 -21.08 -8.29
C CYS A 137 17.15 -22.52 -7.76
N CYS A 138 16.19 -23.31 -8.26
CA CYS A 138 16.04 -24.73 -7.89
C CYS A 138 17.25 -25.55 -8.32
N MET A 139 17.72 -25.40 -9.56
CA MET A 139 18.89 -26.12 -10.07
C MET A 139 20.16 -25.74 -9.32
N SER A 140 20.41 -24.44 -9.11
CA SER A 140 21.55 -23.97 -8.31
C SER A 140 21.49 -24.51 -6.87
N THR A 141 20.31 -24.52 -6.26
CA THR A 141 20.13 -25.03 -4.89
C THR A 141 20.33 -26.55 -4.83
N LEU A 142 19.82 -27.30 -5.81
CA LEU A 142 20.02 -28.74 -5.92
C LEU A 142 21.50 -29.09 -6.06
N ILE A 143 22.23 -28.41 -6.95
CA ILE A 143 23.68 -28.62 -7.11
C ILE A 143 24.42 -28.29 -5.81
N HIS A 144 24.06 -27.20 -5.13
CA HIS A 144 24.67 -26.85 -3.85
C HIS A 144 24.41 -27.95 -2.79
N ILE A 145 23.20 -28.50 -2.72
CA ILE A 145 22.86 -29.63 -1.82
C ILE A 145 23.67 -30.87 -2.16
N ILE A 146 23.74 -31.25 -3.43
CA ILE A 146 24.50 -32.43 -3.88
C ILE A 146 25.97 -32.30 -3.48
N VAL A 147 26.59 -31.15 -3.77
CA VAL A 147 28.01 -30.93 -3.43
C VAL A 147 28.22 -30.95 -1.92
N MET A 148 27.36 -30.29 -1.14
CA MET A 148 27.42 -30.34 0.33
C MET A 148 27.32 -31.79 0.86
N THR A 149 26.51 -32.63 0.22
CA THR A 149 26.27 -34.02 0.64
C THR A 149 27.45 -34.93 0.31
N ILE A 150 28.05 -34.76 -0.87
CA ILE A 150 29.19 -35.57 -1.35
C ILE A 150 30.48 -35.20 -0.62
N THR A 151 30.80 -33.91 -0.52
CA THR A 151 32.12 -33.46 -0.04
C THR A 151 32.25 -33.40 1.47
N LYS A 152 31.14 -33.33 2.24
CA LYS A 152 31.13 -33.15 3.72
C LYS A 152 31.99 -31.96 4.24
N GLU A 153 32.55 -31.14 3.35
CA GLU A 153 33.42 -30.01 3.62
C GLU A 153 32.79 -28.69 3.14
N ASN A 154 33.42 -27.57 3.50
CA ASN A 154 32.99 -26.24 3.07
C ASN A 154 33.09 -26.10 1.54
N THR A 155 31.95 -25.99 0.88
CA THR A 155 31.79 -26.01 -0.59
C THR A 155 32.38 -24.80 -1.33
N ASN A 156 32.86 -23.79 -0.60
CA ASN A 156 33.21 -22.46 -1.12
C ASN A 156 34.32 -22.49 -2.18
N ASP A 157 35.17 -23.52 -2.20
CA ASP A 157 36.29 -23.66 -3.14
C ASP A 157 35.97 -24.50 -4.39
N ILE A 158 34.81 -25.18 -4.42
CA ILE A 158 34.46 -26.15 -5.47
C ILE A 158 33.47 -25.57 -6.49
N LEU A 159 32.55 -24.72 -6.02
CA LEU A 159 31.47 -24.19 -6.85
C LEU A 159 31.82 -22.81 -7.44
N PRO A 160 31.55 -22.56 -8.73
CA PRO A 160 31.75 -21.24 -9.31
C PRO A 160 30.83 -20.19 -8.65
N LYS A 161 31.34 -18.96 -8.51
CA LYS A 161 30.68 -17.85 -7.78
C LYS A 161 29.25 -17.55 -8.27
N TYR A 162 28.98 -17.65 -9.57
CA TYR A 162 27.66 -17.38 -10.13
C TYR A 162 26.60 -18.37 -9.66
N MET A 163 26.98 -19.60 -9.31
CA MET A 163 26.04 -20.59 -8.79
C MET A 163 25.52 -20.16 -7.42
N TYR A 164 26.40 -19.61 -6.57
CA TYR A 164 26.00 -19.09 -5.27
C TYR A 164 25.04 -17.90 -5.33
N TRP A 165 25.05 -17.11 -6.42
CA TRP A 165 24.12 -16.00 -6.59
C TRP A 165 22.65 -16.43 -6.61
N PHE A 166 22.37 -17.63 -7.14
CA PHE A 166 21.01 -18.18 -7.25
C PHE A 166 20.69 -19.27 -6.21
N SER A 167 21.65 -19.61 -5.34
CA SER A 167 21.44 -20.67 -4.35
C SER A 167 20.65 -20.14 -3.15
N VAL A 168 19.48 -20.72 -2.90
CA VAL A 168 18.61 -20.32 -1.78
C VAL A 168 19.27 -20.58 -0.42
N ILE A 169 20.04 -21.67 -0.30
CA ILE A 169 20.76 -22.01 0.94
C ILE A 169 21.83 -20.97 1.25
N HIS A 170 22.66 -20.61 0.25
CA HIS A 170 23.73 -19.64 0.44
C HIS A 170 23.18 -18.25 0.75
N ASN A 171 22.21 -17.78 -0.05
CA ASN A 171 21.57 -16.49 0.16
C ASN A 171 20.77 -16.44 1.47
N GLY A 172 20.08 -17.51 1.85
CA GLY A 172 19.36 -17.60 3.11
C GLY A 172 20.28 -17.54 4.33
N ARG A 173 21.42 -18.25 4.29
CA ARG A 173 22.47 -18.13 5.32
C ARG A 173 23.03 -16.72 5.40
N ASN A 174 23.29 -16.08 4.27
CA ASN A 174 23.76 -14.69 4.23
C ASN A 174 22.71 -13.69 4.73
N LEU A 175 21.43 -13.94 4.47
CA LEU A 175 20.31 -13.08 4.89
C LEU A 175 20.16 -13.05 6.42
N ILE A 176 20.36 -14.20 7.08
CA ILE A 176 20.24 -14.35 8.55
C ILE A 176 21.59 -14.10 9.25
N LYS A 177 22.68 -13.93 8.49
CA LYS A 177 24.03 -13.75 9.05
C LYS A 177 24.10 -12.48 9.89
N HIS A 178 24.42 -12.66 11.17
CA HIS A 178 24.68 -11.55 12.09
C HIS A 178 26.18 -11.22 12.13
N ASP A 179 26.55 -10.00 11.75
CA ASP A 179 27.92 -9.51 11.88
C ASP A 179 28.13 -8.86 13.25
N LYS A 180 28.79 -9.54 14.18
CA LYS A 180 29.00 -9.05 15.55
C LYS A 180 29.74 -7.71 15.63
N ASN A 181 30.54 -7.37 14.62
CA ASN A 181 31.37 -6.16 14.63
C ASN A 181 30.70 -4.96 13.93
N ASN A 182 29.51 -5.15 13.37
CA ASN A 182 28.81 -4.08 12.67
C ASN A 182 27.95 -3.25 13.63
N GLU A 183 28.44 -2.07 13.99
CA GLU A 183 27.73 -1.11 14.84
C GLU A 183 26.37 -0.66 14.26
N LEU A 184 26.17 -0.82 12.94
CA LEU A 184 24.91 -0.46 12.28
C LEU A 184 23.82 -1.54 12.40
N ASN A 185 24.08 -2.65 13.08
CA ASN A 185 23.10 -3.73 13.25
C ASN A 185 21.82 -3.28 13.94
N VAL A 186 21.91 -2.34 14.90
CA VAL A 186 20.73 -1.78 15.58
C VAL A 186 19.73 -1.18 14.58
N PHE A 187 20.23 -0.49 13.55
CA PHE A 187 19.40 0.09 12.50
C PHE A 187 18.76 -0.97 11.60
N ASN A 188 19.48 -2.06 11.32
CA ASN A 188 18.93 -3.19 10.56
C ASN A 188 17.82 -3.90 11.36
N GLY A 189 18.02 -4.11 12.66
CA GLY A 189 17.01 -4.67 13.55
C GLY A 189 15.76 -3.78 13.65
N PHE A 190 15.97 -2.47 13.84
CA PHE A 190 14.87 -1.51 13.91
C PHE A 190 14.05 -1.49 12.60
N LYS A 191 14.73 -1.50 11.43
CA LYS A 191 14.05 -1.61 10.13
C LYS A 191 13.22 -2.89 10.01
N ALA A 192 13.77 -4.03 10.44
CA ALA A 192 13.06 -5.31 10.38
C ALA A 192 11.79 -5.29 11.25
N VAL A 193 11.90 -4.86 12.52
CA VAL A 193 10.76 -4.76 13.44
C VAL A 193 9.70 -3.79 12.91
N THR A 194 10.12 -2.61 12.45
CA THR A 194 9.19 -1.60 11.91
C THR A 194 8.51 -2.10 10.64
N MET A 195 9.21 -2.83 9.77
CA MET A 195 8.61 -3.43 8.57
C MET A 195 7.54 -4.46 8.93
N VAL A 196 7.78 -5.30 9.94
CA VAL A 196 6.77 -6.26 10.43
C VAL A 196 5.54 -5.53 10.96
N MET A 197 5.72 -4.44 11.72
CA MET A 197 4.60 -3.61 12.18
C MET A 197 3.82 -2.98 11.03
N ILE A 198 4.50 -2.48 10.00
CA ILE A 198 3.86 -1.91 8.79
C ILE A 198 3.06 -2.99 8.04
N LEU A 199 3.62 -4.19 7.85
CA LEU A 199 2.91 -5.30 7.20
C LEU A 199 1.66 -5.72 8.00
N PHE A 200 1.78 -5.79 9.32
CA PHE A 200 0.64 -6.05 10.19
C PHE A 200 -0.42 -4.94 10.07
N GLY A 201 -0.02 -3.67 10.09
CA GLY A 201 -0.91 -2.52 9.92
C GLY A 201 -1.65 -2.55 8.58
N HIS A 202 -0.97 -2.84 7.47
CA HIS A 202 -1.62 -2.98 6.17
C HIS A 202 -2.60 -4.14 6.12
N LYS A 203 -2.23 -5.31 6.66
CA LYS A 203 -3.15 -6.45 6.78
C LYS A 203 -4.37 -6.10 7.62
N PHE A 204 -4.16 -5.38 8.72
CA PHE A 204 -5.22 -4.91 9.60
C PHE A 204 -6.16 -3.92 8.89
N ILE A 205 -5.64 -2.98 8.11
CA ILE A 205 -6.46 -2.06 7.29
C ILE A 205 -7.30 -2.86 6.30
N PHE A 206 -6.69 -3.72 5.46
CA PHE A 206 -7.46 -4.51 4.49
C PHE A 206 -8.53 -5.37 5.15
N HIS A 207 -8.21 -5.96 6.30
CA HIS A 207 -9.19 -6.69 7.10
C HIS A 207 -10.33 -5.78 7.57
N SER A 208 -10.02 -4.66 8.22
CA SER A 208 -11.00 -3.68 8.77
C SER A 208 -11.93 -3.09 7.71
N THR A 209 -11.46 -3.00 6.45
CA THR A 209 -12.25 -2.52 5.30
C THR A 209 -13.10 -3.60 4.64
N SER A 210 -12.99 -4.85 5.09
CA SER A 210 -13.81 -5.94 4.58
C SER A 210 -15.27 -5.74 5.01
N PRO A 211 -16.25 -5.89 4.11
CA PRO A 211 -17.68 -5.76 4.44
C PRO A 211 -18.19 -6.85 5.39
N ILE A 212 -17.32 -7.77 5.81
CA ILE A 212 -17.59 -8.83 6.78
C ILE A 212 -17.51 -8.29 8.22
N LEU A 213 -16.81 -7.18 8.48
CA LEU A 213 -16.73 -6.60 9.81
C LEU A 213 -17.88 -5.65 10.12
N TYR A 214 -18.35 -5.73 11.37
CA TYR A 214 -19.28 -4.77 11.95
C TYR A 214 -18.63 -3.38 11.98
N THR A 215 -19.18 -2.44 11.23
CA THR A 215 -18.71 -1.05 11.17
C THR A 215 -18.67 -0.40 12.56
N MET A 216 -19.54 -0.81 13.48
CA MET A 216 -19.52 -0.42 14.90
C MET A 216 -18.17 -0.68 15.57
N ASN A 217 -17.52 -1.81 15.27
CA ASN A 217 -16.23 -2.13 15.88
C ASN A 217 -15.15 -1.17 15.41
N ASN A 218 -15.18 -0.75 14.13
CA ASN A 218 -14.24 0.23 13.60
C ASN A 218 -14.50 1.63 14.21
N GLU A 219 -15.77 2.03 14.36
CA GLU A 219 -16.14 3.28 15.05
C GLU A 219 -15.69 3.27 16.52
N MET A 220 -15.85 2.16 17.23
CA MET A 220 -15.37 2.01 18.60
C MET A 220 -13.85 2.10 18.68
N ILE A 221 -13.12 1.42 17.79
CA ILE A 221 -11.65 1.54 17.73
C ILE A 221 -11.24 3.00 17.47
N TYR A 222 -11.99 3.74 16.66
CA TYR A 222 -11.71 5.15 16.40
C TYR A 222 -11.99 6.05 17.62
N ARG A 223 -13.05 5.77 18.40
CA ARG A 223 -13.51 6.60 19.53
C ARG A 223 -12.84 6.30 20.86
N ILE A 224 -12.68 5.02 21.18
CA ILE A 224 -12.20 4.52 22.48
C ILE A 224 -10.97 3.61 22.34
N GLY A 225 -10.53 3.34 21.11
CA GLY A 225 -9.34 2.55 20.87
C GLY A 225 -8.05 3.32 21.19
N PRO A 226 -6.92 2.62 21.22
CA PRO A 226 -5.64 3.24 21.54
C PRO A 226 -5.17 4.17 20.42
N ASP A 227 -4.73 5.37 20.79
CA ASP A 227 -4.24 6.41 19.87
C ASP A 227 -3.16 5.93 18.89
N ILE A 228 -2.39 4.90 19.28
CA ILE A 228 -1.36 4.31 18.41
C ILE A 228 -1.93 3.77 17.10
N LEU A 229 -3.17 3.27 17.09
CA LEU A 229 -3.85 2.80 15.88
C LEU A 229 -4.25 3.97 14.99
N LEU A 230 -4.76 5.05 15.60
CA LEU A 230 -5.10 6.29 14.92
C LEU A 230 -3.88 6.96 14.31
N THR A 231 -2.72 6.91 14.96
CA THR A 231 -1.48 7.53 14.48
C THR A 231 -0.55 6.57 13.73
N SER A 232 -1.01 5.37 13.40
CA SER A 232 -0.18 4.28 12.85
C SER A 232 0.50 4.60 11.51
N MET A 233 -0.04 5.55 10.75
CA MET A 233 0.57 6.11 9.54
C MET A 233 1.99 6.67 9.77
N ASN A 234 2.29 7.18 10.97
CA ASN A 234 3.58 7.78 11.29
C ASN A 234 4.69 6.73 11.52
N VAL A 235 4.36 5.43 11.56
CA VAL A 235 5.33 4.32 11.73
C VAL A 235 6.32 4.22 10.56
N VAL A 236 6.04 4.86 9.42
CA VAL A 236 6.98 4.96 8.29
C VAL A 236 8.11 5.98 8.53
N ASP A 237 7.91 7.03 9.33
CA ASP A 237 8.89 8.12 9.51
C ASP A 237 10.27 7.69 10.02
N PRO A 238 10.38 6.71 10.94
CA PRO A 238 11.67 6.15 11.32
C PRO A 238 12.49 5.61 10.13
N PHE A 239 11.87 5.12 9.06
CA PHE A 239 12.62 4.71 7.86
C PHE A 239 13.28 5.89 7.18
N PHE A 240 12.64 7.05 7.12
CA PHE A 240 13.23 8.27 6.56
C PHE A 240 14.38 8.79 7.42
N TYR A 241 14.23 8.75 8.75
CA TYR A 241 15.30 9.07 9.70
C TYR A 241 16.53 8.17 9.51
N ILE A 242 16.33 6.84 9.55
CA ILE A 242 17.42 5.88 9.41
C ILE A 242 18.08 5.97 8.03
N THR A 243 17.30 6.27 6.99
CA THR A 243 17.84 6.48 5.65
C THR A 243 18.76 7.71 5.61
N GLY A 244 18.36 8.84 6.21
CA GLY A 244 19.23 10.01 6.34
C GLY A 244 20.52 9.72 7.10
N PHE A 245 20.42 8.98 8.21
CA PHE A 245 21.59 8.56 9.00
C PHE A 245 22.56 7.69 8.21
N LEU A 246 22.08 6.58 7.65
CA LEU A 246 22.91 5.65 6.89
C LEU A 246 23.49 6.31 5.65
N MET A 247 22.74 7.22 5.04
CA MET A 247 23.23 8.00 3.92
C MET A 247 24.44 8.84 4.32
N TYR A 248 24.36 9.59 5.43
CA TYR A 248 25.51 10.33 5.92
C TYR A 248 26.72 9.42 6.20
N VAL A 249 26.52 8.38 7.00
CA VAL A 249 27.61 7.48 7.47
C VAL A 249 28.25 6.71 6.32
N MET A 250 27.47 6.29 5.32
CA MET A 250 28.00 5.49 4.21
C MET A 250 28.50 6.33 3.03
N VAL A 251 27.83 7.44 2.71
CA VAL A 251 28.15 8.25 1.52
C VAL A 251 29.29 9.23 1.78
N LYS A 252 29.33 9.87 2.97
CA LYS A 252 30.38 10.86 3.29
C LYS A 252 31.79 10.26 3.19
N PRO A 253 32.12 9.10 3.78
CA PRO A 253 33.47 8.53 3.67
C PRO A 253 33.84 8.14 2.23
N GLN A 254 32.86 7.67 1.46
CA GLN A 254 33.08 7.33 0.04
C GLN A 254 33.44 8.57 -0.78
N LEU A 255 32.75 9.69 -0.53
CA LEU A 255 33.03 10.98 -1.20
C LEU A 255 34.37 11.57 -0.75
N ILE A 256 34.75 11.43 0.53
CA ILE A 256 36.07 11.85 1.00
C ILE A 256 37.17 11.03 0.32
N LYS A 257 37.01 9.70 0.25
CA LYS A 257 38.02 8.80 -0.31
C LYS A 257 38.18 8.93 -1.83
N ARG A 258 37.07 9.06 -2.57
CA ARG A 258 37.08 9.14 -4.05
C ARG A 258 37.18 10.57 -4.59
N GLY A 259 37.08 11.57 -3.71
CA GLY A 259 36.97 12.97 -4.08
C GLY A 259 35.51 13.38 -4.31
N ALA A 260 35.10 14.46 -3.65
CA ALA A 260 33.79 15.05 -3.85
C ALA A 260 33.71 15.74 -5.22
N GLY A 261 32.71 15.38 -6.02
CA GLY A 261 32.59 15.85 -7.39
C GLY A 261 31.22 15.56 -7.99
N TRP A 262 30.85 16.35 -9.00
CA TRP A 262 29.55 16.23 -9.67
C TRP A 262 29.35 14.90 -10.37
N ILE A 263 30.44 14.20 -10.73
CA ILE A 263 30.41 12.86 -11.33
C ILE A 263 30.05 11.78 -10.30
N GLN A 264 30.39 11.97 -9.02
CA GLN A 264 30.11 10.96 -7.98
C GLN A 264 28.62 10.92 -7.61
N ILE A 265 27.89 12.04 -7.75
CA ILE A 265 26.46 12.12 -7.45
C ILE A 265 25.65 11.13 -8.30
N PRO A 266 25.66 11.20 -9.66
CA PRO A 266 24.89 10.26 -10.47
C PRO A 266 25.35 8.82 -10.29
N MET A 267 26.63 8.56 -10.03
CA MET A 267 27.13 7.20 -9.75
C MET A 267 26.52 6.58 -8.49
N ILE A 268 26.45 7.35 -7.39
CA ILE A 268 25.86 6.88 -6.13
C ILE A 268 24.35 6.66 -6.29
N ILE A 269 23.68 7.58 -6.99
CA ILE A 269 22.24 7.46 -7.28
C ILE A 269 21.99 6.23 -8.15
N PHE A 270 22.73 6.05 -9.25
CA PHE A 270 22.60 4.91 -10.15
C PHE A 270 22.81 3.58 -9.45
N TYR A 271 23.84 3.47 -8.61
CA TYR A 271 24.09 2.25 -7.83
C TYR A 271 22.91 1.91 -6.90
N LYS A 272 22.31 2.92 -6.26
CA LYS A 272 21.14 2.72 -5.38
C LYS A 272 19.89 2.35 -6.20
N TYR A 273 19.67 2.97 -7.35
CA TYR A 273 18.60 2.59 -8.27
C TYR A 273 18.75 1.13 -8.72
N LEU A 274 19.95 0.73 -9.16
CA LEU A 274 20.22 -0.65 -9.60
C LEU A 274 20.03 -1.67 -8.48
N ARG A 275 20.23 -1.28 -7.22
CA ARG A 275 19.98 -2.13 -6.06
C ARG A 275 18.49 -2.33 -5.75
N THR A 276 17.67 -1.29 -5.91
CA THR A 276 16.25 -1.30 -5.49
C THR A 276 15.29 -1.64 -6.62
N MET A 277 15.53 -1.14 -7.82
CA MET A 277 14.61 -1.24 -8.96
C MET A 277 14.34 -2.66 -9.45
N PRO A 278 15.29 -3.61 -9.48
CA PRO A 278 15.00 -4.95 -9.99
C PRO A 278 13.89 -5.67 -9.20
N ALA A 279 13.97 -5.62 -7.86
CA ALA A 279 12.95 -6.21 -7.00
C ALA A 279 11.62 -5.46 -7.12
N TYR A 280 11.66 -4.11 -7.15
CA TYR A 280 10.46 -3.30 -7.27
C TYR A 280 9.75 -3.49 -8.62
N GLY A 281 10.52 -3.58 -9.71
CA GLY A 281 10.06 -3.90 -11.04
C GLY A 281 9.43 -5.29 -11.14
N ALA A 282 10.03 -6.29 -10.50
CA ALA A 282 9.43 -7.63 -10.42
C ALA A 282 8.07 -7.59 -9.71
N THR A 283 7.93 -6.83 -8.60
CA THR A 283 6.64 -6.66 -7.92
C THR A 283 5.61 -5.97 -8.81
N MET A 284 5.99 -4.95 -9.57
CA MET A 284 5.10 -4.28 -10.53
C MET A 284 4.65 -5.23 -11.65
N LEU A 285 5.57 -5.99 -12.24
CA LEU A 285 5.25 -6.97 -13.30
C LEU A 285 4.31 -8.07 -12.78
N LEU A 286 4.60 -8.61 -11.60
CA LEU A 286 3.73 -9.60 -10.96
C LEU A 286 2.33 -9.03 -10.71
N THR A 287 2.23 -7.80 -10.20
CA THR A 287 0.94 -7.15 -9.94
C THR A 287 0.17 -6.85 -11.23
N ALA A 288 0.86 -6.39 -12.27
CA ALA A 288 0.25 -6.06 -13.55
C ALA A 288 -0.26 -7.29 -14.31
N TYR A 289 0.48 -8.41 -14.26
CA TYR A 289 0.26 -9.52 -15.19
C TYR A 289 -0.01 -10.87 -14.54
N PHE A 290 0.48 -11.16 -13.34
CA PHE A 290 0.40 -12.50 -12.75
C PHE A 290 -0.64 -12.61 -11.62
N ILE A 291 -0.55 -11.72 -10.63
CA ILE A 291 -1.37 -11.74 -9.42
C ILE A 291 -2.88 -11.77 -9.71
N PRO A 292 -3.44 -11.02 -10.68
CA PRO A 292 -4.88 -11.06 -10.95
C PRO A 292 -5.44 -12.46 -11.21
N TYR A 293 -4.63 -13.39 -11.73
CA TYR A 293 -5.01 -14.77 -12.05
C TYR A 293 -4.72 -15.79 -10.94
N MET A 294 -4.11 -15.37 -9.82
CA MET A 294 -3.60 -16.29 -8.80
C MET A 294 -4.69 -16.88 -7.89
N TYR A 295 -5.78 -16.15 -7.68
CA TYR A 295 -6.87 -16.54 -6.80
C TYR A 295 -8.23 -16.16 -7.39
N ASN A 296 -9.28 -16.80 -6.89
CA ASN A 296 -10.67 -16.46 -7.14
C ASN A 296 -11.34 -16.09 -5.82
N GLY A 297 -12.18 -15.07 -5.83
CA GLY A 297 -12.88 -14.60 -4.64
C GLY A 297 -13.87 -13.48 -4.97
N PRO A 298 -14.90 -13.26 -4.13
CA PRO A 298 -15.98 -12.32 -4.41
C PRO A 298 -15.49 -10.88 -4.54
N PHE A 299 -14.36 -10.54 -3.89
CA PHE A 299 -13.73 -9.23 -3.99
C PHE A 299 -12.44 -9.24 -4.80
N TRP A 300 -11.90 -10.42 -5.15
CA TRP A 300 -10.57 -10.53 -5.76
C TRP A 300 -10.49 -9.73 -7.05
N ALA A 301 -11.46 -9.93 -7.94
CA ALA A 301 -11.49 -9.27 -9.23
C ALA A 301 -11.59 -7.74 -9.09
N SER A 302 -12.54 -7.26 -8.27
CA SER A 302 -12.73 -5.83 -8.00
C SER A 302 -11.51 -5.12 -7.37
N ARG A 303 -10.62 -5.86 -6.70
CA ARG A 303 -9.43 -5.29 -6.05
C ARG A 303 -8.18 -5.42 -6.92
N MET A 304 -7.94 -6.59 -7.51
CA MET A 304 -6.68 -6.87 -8.20
C MET A 304 -6.66 -6.39 -9.65
N TRP A 305 -7.79 -6.42 -10.37
CA TRP A 305 -7.82 -5.97 -11.76
C TRP A 305 -7.62 -4.45 -11.91
N PRO A 306 -8.26 -3.59 -11.11
CA PRO A 306 -7.96 -2.16 -11.16
C PRO A 306 -6.50 -1.86 -10.82
N GLU A 307 -5.93 -2.50 -9.80
CA GLU A 307 -4.52 -2.33 -9.44
C GLU A 307 -3.58 -2.80 -10.55
N ALA A 308 -3.89 -3.91 -11.22
CA ALA A 308 -3.15 -4.38 -12.37
C ALA A 308 -3.18 -3.37 -13.53
N GLN A 309 -4.35 -2.80 -13.81
CA GLN A 309 -4.51 -1.80 -14.87
C GLN A 309 -3.75 -0.51 -14.56
N LYS A 310 -3.81 -0.03 -13.30
CA LYS A 310 -2.97 1.10 -12.84
C LYS A 310 -1.50 0.82 -13.07
N CYS A 311 -1.03 -0.40 -12.78
CA CYS A 311 0.35 -0.78 -13.03
C CYS A 311 0.72 -0.87 -14.52
N LYS A 312 -0.17 -1.34 -15.39
CA LYS A 312 0.07 -1.31 -16.85
C LYS A 312 0.19 0.12 -17.38
N ASN A 313 -0.59 1.05 -16.84
CA ASN A 313 -0.64 2.43 -17.32
C ASN A 313 0.44 3.35 -16.69
N TYR A 314 0.76 3.16 -15.40
CA TYR A 314 1.55 4.10 -14.59
C TYR A 314 2.83 3.51 -13.97
N TRP A 315 3.32 2.35 -14.43
CA TRP A 315 4.60 1.79 -13.96
C TRP A 315 5.79 2.76 -14.11
N TRP A 316 5.76 3.61 -15.13
CA TRP A 316 6.83 4.57 -15.42
C TRP A 316 7.03 5.58 -14.28
N ALA A 317 5.94 5.97 -13.60
CA ALA A 317 6.01 6.92 -12.49
C ALA A 317 6.76 6.34 -11.27
N ASN A 318 6.64 5.02 -11.06
CA ASN A 318 7.39 4.30 -10.04
C ASN A 318 8.88 4.22 -10.40
N VAL A 319 9.22 3.98 -11.67
CA VAL A 319 10.62 3.94 -12.15
C VAL A 319 11.28 5.31 -12.05
N LEU A 320 10.55 6.39 -12.36
CA LEU A 320 11.02 7.76 -12.21
C LEU A 320 11.00 8.27 -10.76
N ALA A 321 10.54 7.45 -9.79
CA ALA A 321 10.39 7.82 -8.39
C ALA A 321 9.52 9.07 -8.16
N ILE A 322 8.44 9.20 -8.92
CA ILE A 322 7.46 10.31 -8.84
C ILE A 322 6.03 9.80 -8.62
N SER A 323 5.86 8.52 -8.29
CA SER A 323 4.53 7.95 -8.07
C SER A 323 3.76 8.60 -6.92
N ASN A 324 4.44 9.28 -6.00
CA ASN A 324 3.82 10.06 -4.93
C ASN A 324 3.21 11.40 -5.40
N PHE A 325 3.40 11.79 -6.66
CA PHE A 325 2.77 12.97 -7.30
C PHE A 325 1.63 12.60 -8.25
N ILE A 326 1.48 11.32 -8.59
CA ILE A 326 0.34 10.84 -9.36
C ILE A 326 -0.91 10.85 -8.47
N GLU A 327 -2.08 11.02 -9.05
CA GLU A 327 -3.34 10.88 -8.33
C GLU A 327 -3.45 9.48 -7.70
N VAL A 328 -4.11 9.36 -6.54
CA VAL A 328 -4.16 8.08 -5.81
C VAL A 328 -4.89 7.00 -6.62
N ASP A 329 -5.90 7.39 -7.40
CA ASP A 329 -6.65 6.47 -8.25
C ASP A 329 -5.82 5.90 -9.39
N ASP A 330 -4.76 6.59 -9.81
CA ASP A 330 -3.89 6.18 -10.91
C ASP A 330 -2.58 5.54 -10.44
N GLN A 331 -2.28 5.60 -9.14
CA GLN A 331 -0.99 5.13 -8.64
C GLN A 331 -0.87 3.60 -8.74
N CYS A 332 0.12 3.13 -9.51
CA CYS A 332 0.56 1.74 -9.45
C CYS A 332 1.21 1.42 -8.11
N LEU A 333 0.74 0.37 -7.44
CA LEU A 333 1.18 -0.02 -6.09
C LEU A 333 1.00 1.13 -5.11
N ILE A 334 -0.20 1.26 -4.54
CA ILE A 334 -0.51 2.37 -3.62
C ILE A 334 0.51 2.49 -2.49
N VAL A 335 1.03 1.39 -1.95
CA VAL A 335 2.05 1.37 -0.89
C VAL A 335 3.44 1.81 -1.37
N GLY A 336 3.71 1.80 -2.67
CA GLY A 336 5.02 2.10 -3.25
C GLY A 336 5.46 3.57 -3.15
N TRP A 337 4.57 4.48 -2.75
CA TRP A 337 4.85 5.92 -2.58
C TRP A 337 6.07 6.18 -1.67
N TYR A 338 6.30 5.36 -0.64
CA TYR A 338 7.43 5.56 0.28
C TYR A 338 8.77 5.27 -0.41
N ILE A 339 8.81 4.36 -1.39
CA ILE A 339 10.02 4.05 -2.17
C ILE A 339 10.41 5.26 -3.01
N SER A 340 9.42 5.91 -3.65
CA SER A 340 9.63 7.17 -4.37
C SER A 340 10.21 8.25 -3.45
N CYS A 341 9.66 8.40 -2.23
CA CYS A 341 10.20 9.34 -1.24
C CYS A 341 11.65 9.01 -0.84
N LEU A 342 11.96 7.73 -0.60
CA LEU A 342 13.33 7.31 -0.26
C LEU A 342 14.33 7.62 -1.39
N LEU A 343 13.95 7.39 -2.64
CA LEU A 343 14.79 7.71 -3.80
C LEU A 343 14.96 9.22 -3.98
N GLN A 344 13.90 10.01 -3.79
CA GLN A 344 13.96 11.48 -3.79
C GLN A 344 14.91 11.99 -2.69
N PHE A 345 14.81 11.47 -1.46
CA PHE A 345 15.72 11.80 -0.37
C PHE A 345 17.17 11.38 -0.67
N ILE A 346 17.38 10.25 -1.35
CA ILE A 346 18.71 9.83 -1.80
C ILE A 346 19.30 10.82 -2.82
N VAL A 347 18.50 11.41 -3.70
CA VAL A 347 18.99 12.44 -4.62
C VAL A 347 19.38 13.70 -3.84
N ILE A 348 18.45 14.23 -3.03
CA ILE A 348 18.65 15.45 -2.25
C ILE A 348 19.85 15.31 -1.29
N GLY A 349 19.90 14.23 -0.52
CA GLY A 349 20.98 14.02 0.45
C GLY A 349 22.34 13.84 -0.20
N THR A 350 22.44 13.24 -1.39
CA THR A 350 23.73 12.97 -2.02
C THR A 350 24.32 14.29 -2.49
N ILE A 351 23.47 15.17 -3.03
CA ILE A 351 23.83 16.54 -3.39
C ILE A 351 24.29 17.31 -2.15
N LEU A 352 23.49 17.30 -1.07
CA LEU A 352 23.82 18.03 0.15
C LEU A 352 25.12 17.53 0.81
N ILE A 353 25.32 16.23 0.93
CA ILE A 353 26.56 15.65 1.51
C ILE A 353 27.76 15.99 0.61
N ASN A 354 27.62 15.87 -0.71
CA ASN A 354 28.70 16.25 -1.64
C ASN A 354 29.07 17.74 -1.51
N LEU A 355 28.07 18.62 -1.40
CA LEU A 355 28.31 20.04 -1.11
C LEU A 355 28.94 20.25 0.26
N CYS A 356 28.58 19.48 1.29
CA CYS A 356 29.21 19.57 2.61
C CYS A 356 30.69 19.18 2.59
N VAL A 357 31.04 18.13 1.84
CA VAL A 357 32.44 17.67 1.72
C VAL A 357 33.26 18.66 0.90
N LYS A 358 32.70 19.21 -0.19
CA LYS A 358 33.42 20.13 -1.08
C LYS A 358 33.45 21.58 -0.56
N TYR A 359 32.32 22.07 -0.07
CA TYR A 359 32.09 23.46 0.34
C TYR A 359 31.28 23.51 1.65
N ARG A 360 31.95 23.23 2.78
CA ARG A 360 31.30 23.09 4.10
C ARG A 360 30.25 24.14 4.41
N LYS A 361 30.55 25.44 4.22
CA LYS A 361 29.59 26.53 4.51
C LYS A 361 28.33 26.47 3.66
N ILE A 362 28.48 26.20 2.35
CA ILE A 362 27.36 26.09 1.40
C ILE A 362 26.51 24.85 1.71
N GLY A 363 27.16 23.70 1.95
CA GLY A 363 26.46 22.47 2.28
C GLY A 363 25.67 22.56 3.59
N VAL A 364 26.27 23.15 4.64
CA VAL A 364 25.59 23.41 5.92
C VAL A 364 24.41 24.36 5.71
N GLY A 365 24.60 25.45 4.97
CA GLY A 365 23.51 26.37 4.61
C GLY A 365 22.37 25.66 3.89
N GLY A 366 22.69 24.80 2.91
CA GLY A 366 21.69 23.99 2.20
C GLY A 366 20.90 23.05 3.12
N ILE A 367 21.55 22.39 4.07
CA ILE A 367 20.87 21.53 5.06
C ILE A 367 19.93 22.36 5.96
N VAL A 368 20.36 23.53 6.44
CA VAL A 368 19.51 24.43 7.23
C VAL A 368 18.30 24.87 6.43
N VAL A 369 18.49 25.29 5.17
CA VAL A 369 17.39 25.68 4.29
C VAL A 369 16.42 24.53 4.09
N CYS A 370 16.89 23.31 3.80
CA CYS A 370 16.03 22.14 3.67
C CYS A 370 15.28 21.82 4.98
N LEU A 371 15.92 21.98 6.14
CA LEU A 371 15.27 21.79 7.44
C LEU A 371 14.18 22.84 7.67
N CYS A 372 14.46 24.11 7.41
CA CYS A 372 13.48 25.20 7.52
C CYS A 372 12.29 24.96 6.58
N ILE A 373 12.53 24.60 5.32
CA ILE A 373 11.48 24.25 4.36
C ILE A 373 10.64 23.07 4.88
N SER A 374 11.29 22.02 5.39
CA SER A 374 10.60 20.83 5.93
C SER A 374 9.78 21.13 7.18
N LEU A 375 10.06 22.22 7.90
CA LEU A 375 9.27 22.67 9.05
C LEU A 375 8.14 23.61 8.63
N VAL A 376 8.43 24.55 7.75
CA VAL A 376 7.51 25.62 7.33
C VAL A 376 6.38 25.08 6.46
N ILE A 377 6.66 24.19 5.51
CA ILE A 377 5.62 23.66 4.60
C ILE A 377 4.52 22.92 5.37
N PRO A 378 4.81 21.92 6.23
CA PRO A 378 3.78 21.27 7.03
C PRO A 378 3.05 22.25 7.94
N PHE A 379 3.78 23.17 8.60
CA PHE A 379 3.17 24.15 9.49
C PHE A 379 2.14 25.04 8.77
N ILE A 380 2.53 25.63 7.64
CA ILE A 380 1.63 26.48 6.84
C ILE A 380 0.45 25.66 6.32
N SER A 381 0.72 24.46 5.79
CA SER A 381 -0.35 23.60 5.25
C SER A 381 -1.36 23.25 6.32
N THR A 382 -0.91 22.79 7.49
CA THR A 382 -1.78 22.44 8.63
C THR A 382 -2.56 23.66 9.12
N TYR A 383 -1.93 24.84 9.21
CA TYR A 383 -2.58 26.06 9.66
C TYR A 383 -3.67 26.55 8.69
N VAL A 384 -3.38 26.59 7.38
CA VAL A 384 -4.31 27.07 6.35
C VAL A 384 -5.49 26.12 6.18
N THR A 385 -5.22 24.83 6.15
CA THR A 385 -6.25 23.79 5.94
C THR A 385 -7.00 23.43 7.22
N ARG A 386 -6.58 23.94 8.38
CA ARG A 386 -7.09 23.56 9.72
C ARG A 386 -7.05 22.05 9.97
N SER A 387 -6.04 21.39 9.41
CA SER A 387 -5.83 19.94 9.58
C SER A 387 -5.22 19.61 10.96
N TYR A 388 -5.24 18.33 11.32
CA TYR A 388 -4.57 17.85 12.53
C TYR A 388 -3.04 17.97 12.43
N GLY A 389 -2.37 18.31 13.54
CA GLY A 389 -0.91 18.42 13.60
C GLY A 389 -0.16 17.09 13.50
N ILE A 390 -0.87 15.97 13.64
CA ILE A 390 -0.35 14.61 13.42
C ILE A 390 -1.21 13.92 12.37
N ILE A 391 -0.59 13.16 11.48
CA ILE A 391 -1.32 12.42 10.45
C ILE A 391 -2.08 11.28 11.15
N ARG A 392 -3.40 11.28 10.97
CA ARG A 392 -4.32 10.28 11.54
C ARG A 392 -4.92 9.42 10.45
N VAL A 393 -5.22 8.17 10.79
CA VAL A 393 -6.05 7.28 9.99
C VAL A 393 -7.51 7.74 10.13
N MET A 394 -8.04 8.38 9.10
CA MET A 394 -9.44 8.82 9.06
C MET A 394 -10.34 7.76 8.42
N ILE A 395 -11.64 7.77 8.73
CA ILE A 395 -12.62 6.85 8.12
C ILE A 395 -12.63 6.92 6.59
N PRO A 396 -12.58 8.11 5.94
CA PRO A 396 -12.48 8.19 4.48
C PRO A 396 -11.30 7.41 3.91
N PHE A 397 -10.15 7.40 4.59
CA PHE A 397 -8.99 6.60 4.14
C PHE A 397 -9.26 5.10 4.21
N LEU A 398 -9.99 4.64 5.23
CA LEU A 398 -10.39 3.23 5.35
C LEU A 398 -11.41 2.86 4.28
N GLU A 399 -12.37 3.72 3.96
CA GLU A 399 -13.34 3.45 2.89
C GLU A 399 -12.68 3.42 1.51
N ASN A 400 -11.93 4.49 1.20
CA ASN A 400 -11.17 4.60 -0.03
C ASN A 400 -9.98 5.56 0.17
N PRO A 401 -8.72 5.09 0.08
CA PRO A 401 -7.56 5.95 0.19
C PRO A 401 -7.57 7.15 -0.78
N SER A 402 -8.21 7.06 -1.94
CA SER A 402 -8.29 8.18 -2.87
C SER A 402 -9.24 9.28 -2.45
N THR A 403 -10.22 9.04 -1.57
CA THR A 403 -11.10 10.10 -1.08
C THR A 403 -10.51 10.82 0.13
N SER A 404 -9.45 10.29 0.75
CA SER A 404 -8.80 10.92 1.91
C SER A 404 -7.90 12.08 1.51
N TYR A 405 -8.31 13.28 1.94
CA TYR A 405 -7.55 14.50 1.76
C TYR A 405 -6.17 14.45 2.46
N GLU A 406 -6.11 13.90 3.67
CA GLU A 406 -4.87 13.74 4.45
C GLU A 406 -3.90 12.79 3.76
N PHE A 407 -4.40 11.68 3.23
CA PHE A 407 -3.58 10.71 2.53
C PHE A 407 -2.95 11.30 1.27
N GLN A 408 -3.72 12.07 0.50
CA GLN A 408 -3.25 12.73 -0.71
C GLN A 408 -2.25 13.85 -0.43
N ASN A 409 -2.59 14.77 0.48
CA ASN A 409 -1.88 16.06 0.60
C ASN A 409 -0.83 16.10 1.71
N PHE A 410 -0.94 15.25 2.74
CA PHE A 410 -0.02 15.25 3.88
C PHE A 410 0.83 13.97 3.96
N TYR A 411 0.24 12.81 3.69
CA TYR A 411 0.92 11.53 3.94
C TYR A 411 1.94 11.12 2.87
N ARG A 412 1.57 11.27 1.58
CA ARG A 412 2.38 10.82 0.43
C ARG A 412 3.48 11.80 -0.01
N PRO A 413 3.29 13.14 0.01
CA PRO A 413 4.30 14.05 -0.50
C PRO A 413 5.57 14.06 0.36
N PHE A 414 6.74 13.89 -0.26
CA PHE A 414 8.01 13.77 0.48
C PHE A 414 8.34 15.03 1.30
N TYR A 415 7.95 16.21 0.80
CA TYR A 415 8.22 17.49 1.45
C TYR A 415 7.42 17.69 2.75
N MET A 416 6.31 16.96 2.92
CA MET A 416 5.55 16.97 4.17
C MET A 416 6.21 16.12 5.26
N ARG A 417 7.14 15.22 4.88
CA ARG A 417 7.81 14.25 5.76
C ARG A 417 9.34 14.34 5.68
N GLY A 418 9.86 15.51 5.33
CA GLY A 418 11.29 15.77 5.16
C GLY A 418 12.06 15.96 6.47
N ILE A 419 11.38 16.25 7.58
CA ILE A 419 12.00 16.56 8.88
C ILE A 419 12.89 15.40 9.40
N PRO A 420 12.42 14.14 9.47
CA PRO A 420 13.22 13.05 10.02
C PRO A 420 14.52 12.83 9.25
N PHE A 421 14.48 13.02 7.92
CA PHE A 421 15.63 12.88 7.05
C PHE A 421 16.64 14.04 7.22
N THR A 422 16.17 15.29 7.20
CA THR A 422 17.03 16.48 7.25
C THR A 422 17.66 16.72 8.62
N LEU A 423 16.95 16.38 9.70
CA LEU A 423 17.43 16.55 11.08
C LEU A 423 18.69 15.73 11.37
N VAL A 424 18.81 14.55 10.77
CA VAL A 424 20.01 13.72 10.93
C VAL A 424 21.19 14.33 10.19
N CYS A 425 20.99 14.78 8.96
CA CYS A 425 22.02 15.47 8.19
C CYS A 425 22.56 16.69 8.96
N TRP A 426 21.70 17.42 9.69
CA TRP A 426 22.11 18.52 10.56
C TRP A 426 22.99 18.05 11.74
N ARG A 427 22.53 17.09 12.55
CA ARG A 427 23.31 16.59 13.71
C ARG A 427 24.66 16.02 13.29
N ALA A 428 24.68 15.35 12.15
CA ALA A 428 25.87 14.74 11.61
C ALA A 428 26.97 15.76 11.23
N LEU A 429 26.60 17.01 10.95
CA LEU A 429 27.56 18.10 10.71
C LEU A 429 28.28 18.59 11.98
N TRP A 430 27.68 18.36 13.14
CA TRP A 430 28.19 18.77 14.45
C TRP A 430 29.02 17.69 15.13
N SER A 431 28.92 16.44 14.67
CA SER A 431 29.92 15.41 14.93
C SER A 431 31.23 15.84 14.28
N LYS A 432 32.10 16.47 15.08
CA LYS A 432 33.50 16.68 14.71
C LYS A 432 34.13 15.33 14.35
N ASN A 433 35.11 15.39 13.45
CA ASN A 433 35.96 14.29 12.98
C ASN A 433 36.21 13.22 14.04
#